data_AF-W8SYQ9-F1
#
_entry.id   AF-W8SYQ9-F1
#
_cell.length_a   1.000
_cell.length_b   1.000
_cell.length_c   1.000
_cell.angle_alpha   90.00
_cell.angle_beta   90.00
_cell.angle_gamma   90.00
#
_symmetry.space_group_name_H-M   'P 1'
#
loop_
_entity.id
_entity.type
_entity.pdbx_description
1 polymer ?
#
loop_
_entity_poly.entity_id
_entity_poly.type
_entity_poly.pdbx_seq_one_letter_code
_entity_poly.pdbx_strand_id
1 'polypeptide(L)' 'LLNGCSAGGLSAILRCDDFSNLFPPTTKVKCMSDAGFFLDAVDVSGGHSLRRMYSGVVNTQGLQNTLPRTCTSHIKPTL' A
#
# COMPACT_ATOMS: atom_id res chain seq x y z
N LEU A 1 0.95 -17.02 5.71
CA LEU A 1 1.47 -15.72 6.20
C LEU A 1 2.07 -15.01 5.00
N LEU A 2 1.58 -13.82 4.67
CA LEU A 2 2.22 -12.93 3.69
C LEU A 2 3.08 -11.92 4.45
N ASN A 3 4.36 -11.82 4.08
CA ASN A 3 5.32 -10.93 4.71
C ASN A 3 6.13 -10.20 3.62
N GLY A 4 6.60 -9.00 3.90
CA GLY A 4 7.59 -8.32 3.10
C GLY A 4 8.27 -7.20 3.88
N CYS A 5 9.45 -6.79 3.40
CA CYS A 5 10.22 -5.67 3.95
C CYS A 5 10.19 -4.47 2.98
N SER A 6 10.18 -3.24 3.51
CA SER A 6 10.20 -2.00 2.71
C SER A 6 9.04 -1.94 1.70
N ALA A 7 9.31 -1.77 0.40
CA ALA A 7 8.30 -1.85 -0.66
C ALA A 7 7.51 -3.18 -0.64
N GLY A 8 8.18 -4.29 -0.26
CA GLY A 8 7.53 -5.58 -0.04
C GLY A 8 6.53 -5.53 1.12
N GLY A 9 6.85 -4.84 2.21
CA GLY A 9 5.96 -4.68 3.36
C GLY A 9 4.71 -3.86 3.00
N LEU A 10 4.89 -2.79 2.23
CA LEU A 10 3.77 -2.01 1.68
C LEU A 10 2.86 -2.91 0.83
N SER A 11 3.45 -3.71 -0.06
CA SER A 11 2.69 -4.63 -0.91
C SER A 11 1.96 -5.71 -0.09
N ALA A 12 2.57 -6.21 0.99
CA ALA A 12 1.99 -7.25 1.84
C ALA A 12 0.70 -6.79 2.53
N ILE A 13 0.62 -5.51 2.92
CA ILE A 13 -0.62 -4.93 3.45
C ILE A 13 -1.61 -4.62 2.32
N LEU A 14 -1.17 -3.94 1.25
CA LEU A 14 -2.07 -3.53 0.16
C LEU A 14 -2.77 -4.71 -0.54
N ARG A 15 -2.15 -5.90 -0.54
CA ARG A 15 -2.64 -7.09 -1.23
C ARG A 15 -3.07 -8.21 -0.27
N CYS A 16 -3.21 -7.90 1.02
CA CYS A 16 -3.55 -8.91 2.02
C CYS A 16 -4.91 -9.55 1.75
N ASP A 17 -5.92 -8.75 1.39
CA ASP A 17 -7.27 -9.23 1.09
C ASP A 17 -7.28 -10.11 -0.18
N ASP A 18 -6.56 -9.70 -1.22
CA ASP A 18 -6.42 -10.50 -2.45
C ASP A 18 -5.76 -11.84 -2.15
N PHE A 19 -4.69 -11.84 -1.34
CA PHE A 19 -4.02 -13.05 -0.90
C PHE A 19 -4.95 -13.94 -0.06
N SER A 20 -5.78 -13.35 0.81
CA SER A 20 -6.79 -14.09 1.58
C SER A 20 -7.84 -14.74 0.69
N ASN A 21 -8.25 -14.06 -0.38
CA ASN A 21 -9.26 -14.56 -1.33
C ASN A 21 -8.78 -15.74 -2.18
N LEU A 22 -7.48 -16.05 -2.19
CA LEU A 22 -6.95 -17.25 -2.85
C LEU A 22 -7.22 -18.54 -2.06
N PHE A 23 -7.69 -18.44 -0.81
CA PHE A 23 -7.87 -19.59 0.07
C PHE A 23 -9.33 -19.77 0.51
N PRO A 24 -9.72 -20.99 0.92
CA PRO A 24 -11.02 -21.21 1.55
C PRO A 24 -11.18 -20.38 2.84
N PRO A 25 -12.41 -20.00 3.24
CA PRO A 25 -12.68 -19.20 4.44
C PRO A 25 -12.18 -19.82 5.76
N THR A 26 -11.93 -21.13 5.77
CA THR A 26 -11.37 -21.86 6.92
C THR A 26 -9.87 -21.61 7.10
N THR A 27 -9.19 -21.06 6.09
CA THR A 27 -7.75 -20.78 6.15
C THR A 27 -7.49 -19.47 6.88
N LYS A 28 -6.76 -19.53 7.98
CA LYS A 28 -6.35 -18.33 8.71
C LYS A 28 -5.20 -17.62 8.01
N VAL A 29 -5.51 -16.62 7.20
CA VAL A 29 -4.51 -15.72 6.61
C VAL A 29 -4.05 -14.69 7.63
N LYS A 30 -2.75 -14.40 7.61
CA LYS A 30 -2.11 -13.31 8.35
C LYS A 30 -1.18 -12.58 7.39
N CYS A 31 -1.08 -11.27 7.55
CA CYS A 31 -0.17 -10.43 6.79
C CYS A 31 0.67 -9.58 7.76
N MET A 32 1.93 -9.36 7.42
CA MET A 32 2.86 -8.53 8.18
C MET A 32 3.59 -7.59 7.23
N SER A 33 3.70 -6.32 7.60
CA SER A 33 4.54 -5.34 6.93
C SER A 33 5.71 -5.01 7.82
N ASP A 34 6.90 -5.34 7.36
CA ASP A 34 8.14 -4.90 7.97
C ASP A 34 8.66 -3.67 7.22
N ALA A 35 8.92 -2.57 7.92
CA ALA A 35 9.39 -1.30 7.35
C ALA A 35 8.61 -0.78 6.11
N GLY A 36 7.36 -1.22 5.92
CA GLY A 36 6.55 -0.90 4.74
C GLY A 36 5.51 0.19 4.95
N PHE A 37 5.55 0.88 6.10
CA PHE A 37 4.69 2.02 6.39
C PHE A 37 5.45 3.32 6.14
N PHE A 38 5.04 4.06 5.11
CA PHE A 38 5.66 5.30 4.70
C PHE A 38 4.73 6.46 5.03
N LEU A 39 5.24 7.43 5.79
CA LEU A 39 4.47 8.58 6.20
C LEU A 39 4.37 9.61 5.09
N ASP A 40 3.17 10.13 4.87
CA ASP A 40 3.00 11.39 4.16
C ASP A 40 3.24 12.56 5.13
N ALA A 41 4.50 12.95 5.24
CA ALA A 41 4.97 13.99 6.14
C ALA A 41 5.91 14.96 5.42
N VAL A 42 6.10 16.13 6.04
CA VAL A 42 7.11 17.10 5.62
C VAL A 42 8.50 16.55 5.93
N ASP A 43 9.35 16.50 4.92
CA ASP A 43 10.75 16.09 5.04
C ASP A 43 11.65 17.23 5.56
N VAL A 44 12.93 16.92 5.80
CA VAL A 44 13.91 17.89 6.34
C VAL A 44 14.16 19.10 5.41
N SER A 45 13.77 19.01 4.14
CA SER A 45 13.85 20.13 3.19
C SER A 45 12.56 20.97 3.13
N GLY A 46 11.56 20.64 3.95
CA GLY A 46 10.25 21.31 3.95
C GLY A 46 9.30 20.80 2.85
N GLY A 47 9.64 19.71 2.16
CA GLY A 47 8.86 19.15 1.06
C GLY A 47 8.05 17.91 1.45
N HIS A 48 7.15 17.48 0.55
CA HIS A 48 6.44 16.19 0.66
C HIS A 48 7.02 15.18 -0.34
N SER A 49 8.27 14.77 -0.15
CA SER A 49 8.97 13.92 -1.13
C SER A 49 8.32 12.55 -1.31
N LEU A 50 7.84 11.91 -0.24
CA LEU A 50 7.13 10.63 -0.33
C LEU A 50 5.79 10.75 -1.06
N ARG A 51 5.01 11.81 -0.82
CA ARG A 51 3.77 12.06 -1.57
C ARG A 51 4.03 12.19 -3.07
N ARG A 52 5.05 12.96 -3.45
CA ARG A 52 5.44 13.13 -4.87
C ARG A 52 5.90 11.81 -5.48
N MET A 53 6.73 11.05 -4.78
CA MET A 53 7.20 9.74 -5.22
C MET A 53 6.03 8.77 -5.45
N TYR A 54 5.15 8.59 -4.47
CA TYR A 54 4.03 7.67 -4.58
C TYR A 54 2.98 8.11 -5.60
N SER A 55 2.72 9.42 -5.73
CA SER A 55 1.90 9.95 -6.82
C SER A 55 2.49 9.58 -8.19
N GLY A 56 3.81 9.68 -8.35
CA GLY A 56 4.51 9.23 -9.55
C GLY A 56 4.35 7.72 -9.80
N VAL A 57 4.47 6.89 -8.76
CA VAL A 57 4.27 5.43 -8.86
C VAL A 57 2.85 5.10 -9.30
N VAL A 58 1.84 5.69 -8.65
CA VAL A 58 0.42 5.47 -8.97
C VAL A 58 0.12 5.82 -10.43
N ASN A 59 0.61 6.96 -10.90
CA ASN A 59 0.38 7.42 -12.27
C ASN A 59 1.13 6.58 -13.31
N THR A 60 2.40 6.27 -13.06
CA THR A 60 3.25 5.54 -14.01
C THR A 60 2.81 4.09 -14.17
N GLN A 61 2.35 3.47 -13.08
CA GLN A 61 1.98 2.05 -13.04
C GLN A 61 0.46 1.82 -13.18
N GLY A 62 -0.34 2.87 -13.37
CA GLY A 62 -1.80 2.76 -13.57
C GLY A 62 -2.54 2.16 -12.37
N LEU A 63 -2.07 2.42 -11.15
CA LEU A 63 -2.56 1.73 -9.94
C LEU A 63 -3.89 2.26 -9.39
N GLN A 64 -4.49 3.28 -10.02
CA GLN A 64 -5.70 3.94 -9.49
C GLN A 64 -6.85 2.94 -9.27
N ASN A 65 -6.93 1.89 -10.10
CA ASN A 65 -7.99 0.87 -10.04
C ASN A 65 -7.61 -0.37 -9.23
N THR A 66 -6.35 -0.49 -8.78
CA THR A 66 -5.84 -1.66 -8.04
C THR A 66 -5.71 -1.39 -6.55
N LEU A 67 -5.80 -0.14 -6.12
CA LEU A 67 -5.75 0.23 -4.71
C LEU A 67 -7.05 -0.15 -3.97
N PRO A 68 -7.00 -0.36 -2.64
CA PRO A 68 -8.17 -0.72 -1.86
C PRO A 68 -9.29 0.32 -1.99
N ARG A 69 -10.46 -0.11 -2.46
CA ARG A 69 -11.61 0.79 -2.69
C ARG A 69 -12.08 1.49 -1.42
N THR A 70 -12.01 0.80 -0.29
CA THR A 70 -12.33 1.34 1.04
C THR A 70 -11.42 2.51 1.40
N CYS A 71 -10.17 2.52 0.94
CA CYS A 71 -9.26 3.65 1.16
C CYS A 71 -9.53 4.78 0.15
N THR A 72 -9.65 4.44 -1.14
CA THR A 72 -9.81 5.43 -2.21
C THR A 72 -11.17 6.13 -2.22
N SER A 73 -12.17 5.61 -1.49
CA SER A 73 -13.44 6.29 -1.25
C SER A 73 -13.32 7.47 -0.28
N HIS A 74 -12.27 7.50 0.55
CA HIS A 74 -12.02 8.58 1.52
C HIS A 74 -10.93 9.55 1.05
N ILE A 75 -9.91 9.04 0.36
CA ILE A 75 -8.73 9.82 -0.04
C ILE A 75 -8.41 9.55 -1.50
N LYS A 76 -7.93 10.58 -2.22
CA LYS A 76 -7.52 10.43 -3.63
C LYS A 76 -6.21 9.62 -3.70
N PRO A 77 -6.05 8.70 -4.68
CA PRO A 77 -4.85 7.85 -4.81
C PRO A 77 -3.48 8.56 -4.83
N THR A 78 -3.45 9.85 -5.14
CA THR A 78 -2.22 10.63 -5.35
C THR A 78 -2.01 11.71 -4.29
N LEU A 79 -2.68 11.62 -3.12
CA LEU A 79 -2.92 12.77 -2.23
C LEU A 79 -2.95 12.43 -0.74
#